data_AF-A0A6A4ZVT1-F1
#
_entry.id   AF-A0A6A4ZVT1-F1
#
_cell.length_a   1.000
_cell.length_b   1.000
_cell.length_c   1.000
_cell.angle_alpha   90.00
_cell.angle_beta   90.00
_cell.angle_gamma   90.00
#
_symmetry.space_group_name_H-M   'P 1'
#
loop_
_entity.id
_entity.type
_entity.pdbx_description
1 polymer ?
#
loop_
_entity_poly.entity_id
_entity_poly.type
_entity_poly.pdbx_seq_one_letter_code
_entity_poly.pdbx_strand_id
1 'polypeptide(L)'
;YERTLAAEFTVKFVGVAGASLASVSSHLLDFGTEANVGRLTRCKVHEGKFELANWSKSLPLRYRLHVTHGDAYSDDDGSLRVALRHEKGDIPPGESGEIEFGVMAYTHGYFRRRIVVENVFNPMNVNIVDVVLFVDNGTVSVTSGASGGGVVRFGNLPLLRADDLFGHQTTPSEAHIMTCTRRRYRIYLHPSVPRTIFVTNRSVDVLRLRPLSNLPLQFGWQDMNEVANHPFAMTIDGHNARELVSVDRTSPVLADHVNHHMLYHGDVGTCPPQSTVQLTVSFASVASSPSLPLDVIESGRTIPVDGFVALQSFDDDDDGSEATTLGLMHVSGTFGESKLSVVNPSLSLGKLGYGQPKTFEIQVKNLSELPGLFYLGALPSCFRLVDVRDLCSTSPP
;
A
#
# COMPACT_ATOMS: atom_id res chain seq x y z
N TYR A 1 -48.65 -69.50 -12.03
CA TYR A 1 -47.64 -69.04 -11.06
C TYR A 1 -47.26 -67.61 -11.39
N GLU A 2 -47.96 -66.65 -10.80
CA GLU A 2 -47.57 -65.23 -10.87
C GLU A 2 -46.32 -65.02 -10.02
N ARG A 3 -45.26 -64.48 -10.64
CA ARG A 3 -44.07 -64.04 -9.90
C ARG A 3 -44.39 -62.72 -9.22
N THR A 4 -44.59 -62.76 -7.91
CA THR A 4 -44.60 -61.59 -7.04
C THR A 4 -43.17 -61.08 -6.91
N LEU A 5 -42.85 -59.95 -7.55
CA LEU A 5 -41.59 -59.23 -7.32
C LEU A 5 -41.63 -58.68 -5.88
N ALA A 6 -40.71 -59.13 -5.02
CA ALA A 6 -40.77 -58.88 -3.59
C ALA A 6 -40.30 -57.46 -3.17
N ALA A 7 -39.59 -56.73 -4.04
CA ALA A 7 -39.38 -55.28 -4.00
C ALA A 7 -38.42 -54.89 -5.13
N GLU A 8 -38.66 -53.72 -5.73
CA GLU A 8 -37.71 -53.05 -6.64
C GLU A 8 -37.10 -51.86 -5.90
N PHE A 9 -35.77 -51.81 -5.82
CA PHE A 9 -35.04 -50.72 -5.19
C PHE A 9 -34.30 -49.92 -6.25
N THR A 10 -34.71 -48.67 -6.44
CA THR A 10 -34.00 -47.73 -7.31
C THR A 10 -32.96 -46.99 -6.50
N VAL A 11 -31.68 -47.33 -6.67
CA VAL A 11 -30.56 -46.57 -6.10
C VAL A 11 -30.17 -45.47 -7.09
N LYS A 12 -30.41 -44.21 -6.72
CA LYS A 12 -30.03 -43.05 -7.53
C LYS A 12 -28.67 -42.52 -7.06
N PHE A 13 -27.64 -42.69 -7.89
CA PHE A 13 -26.35 -42.04 -7.69
C PHE A 13 -26.41 -40.61 -8.21
N VAL A 14 -26.02 -39.65 -7.39
CA VAL A 14 -25.85 -38.25 -7.79
C VAL A 14 -24.37 -37.91 -7.65
N GLY A 15 -23.69 -37.72 -8.78
CA GLY A 15 -22.33 -37.22 -8.83
C GLY A 15 -22.35 -35.70 -9.04
N VAL A 16 -21.65 -34.96 -8.19
CA VAL A 16 -21.43 -33.52 -8.38
C VAL A 16 -20.02 -33.35 -8.92
N ALA A 17 -19.90 -32.92 -10.17
CA ALA A 17 -18.61 -32.56 -10.76
C ALA A 17 -18.34 -31.07 -10.53
N GLY A 18 -17.13 -30.74 -10.08
CA GLY A 18 -16.70 -29.36 -9.91
C GLY A 18 -15.46 -29.25 -9.05
N ALA A 19 -15.03 -28.02 -8.84
CA ALA A 19 -13.90 -27.66 -8.00
C ALA A 19 -14.43 -26.86 -6.80
N SER A 20 -13.93 -27.14 -5.59
CA SER A 20 -14.27 -26.31 -4.44
C SER A 20 -13.59 -24.93 -4.53
N LEU A 21 -14.17 -23.95 -3.85
CA LEU A 21 -13.68 -22.58 -3.79
C LEU A 21 -13.48 -22.19 -2.33
N ALA A 22 -12.26 -21.81 -2.01
CA ALA A 22 -11.84 -21.35 -0.69
C ALA A 22 -11.54 -19.86 -0.73
N SER A 23 -11.83 -19.18 0.38
CA SER A 23 -11.46 -17.80 0.64
C SER A 23 -10.99 -17.64 2.09
N VAL A 24 -10.08 -16.70 2.33
CA VAL A 24 -9.59 -16.36 3.68
C VAL A 24 -10.14 -15.01 4.13
N SER A 25 -10.33 -14.81 5.44
CA SER A 25 -10.87 -13.56 5.97
C SER A 25 -9.91 -12.37 5.91
N SER A 26 -8.60 -12.63 5.96
CA SER A 26 -7.56 -11.62 5.79
C SER A 26 -6.38 -12.19 5.01
N HIS A 27 -5.79 -11.37 4.15
CA HIS A 27 -4.56 -11.67 3.42
C HIS A 27 -3.30 -11.10 4.09
N LEU A 28 -3.46 -10.29 5.15
CA LEU A 28 -2.36 -9.69 5.92
C LEU A 28 -2.70 -9.71 7.41
N LEU A 29 -1.79 -10.23 8.22
CA LEU A 29 -1.84 -10.24 9.68
C LEU A 29 -0.59 -9.57 10.22
N ASP A 30 -0.74 -8.31 10.64
CA ASP A 30 0.34 -7.52 11.23
C ASP A 30 0.28 -7.61 12.75
N PHE A 31 1.32 -8.16 13.37
CA PHE A 31 1.49 -8.26 14.81
C PHE A 31 2.09 -6.98 15.43
N GLY A 32 2.43 -6.00 14.61
CA GLY A 32 2.97 -4.70 15.02
C GLY A 32 4.41 -4.80 15.51
N THR A 33 4.73 -3.95 16.48
CA THR A 33 6.08 -3.82 17.04
C THR A 33 6.21 -4.55 18.38
N GLU A 34 7.17 -5.47 18.45
CA GLU A 34 7.63 -6.08 19.69
C GLU A 34 8.90 -5.36 20.17
N ALA A 35 8.88 -4.80 21.38
CA ALA A 35 10.09 -4.28 22.00
C ALA A 35 10.90 -5.42 22.62
N ASN A 36 12.09 -5.67 22.09
CA ASN A 36 13.06 -6.65 22.61
C ASN A 36 14.38 -5.95 22.97
N VAL A 37 14.30 -5.08 23.97
CA VAL A 37 15.43 -4.28 24.47
C VAL A 37 16.30 -5.15 25.38
N GLY A 38 17.14 -6.00 24.78
CA GLY A 38 18.14 -6.82 25.47
C GLY A 38 18.26 -8.25 24.92
N ARG A 39 19.49 -8.73 24.70
CA ARG A 39 19.79 -10.10 24.20
C ARG A 39 19.31 -11.27 25.10
N LEU A 40 18.70 -10.98 26.26
CA LEU A 40 18.38 -11.97 27.31
C LEU A 40 16.86 -12.19 27.52
N THR A 41 16.00 -11.46 26.82
CA THR A 41 14.55 -11.66 26.89
C THR A 41 14.14 -12.87 26.04
N ARG A 42 13.42 -13.82 26.64
CA ARG A 42 12.85 -14.97 25.90
C ARG A 42 11.99 -14.44 24.74
N CYS A 43 12.17 -15.00 23.55
CA CYS A 43 11.33 -14.71 22.39
C CYS A 43 9.85 -14.80 22.77
N LYS A 44 9.08 -13.74 22.52
CA LYS A 44 7.64 -13.74 22.76
C LYS A 44 6.96 -14.59 21.68
N VAL A 45 6.01 -15.41 22.11
CA VAL A 45 5.09 -16.10 21.18
C VAL A 45 3.88 -15.22 21.01
N HIS A 46 3.53 -14.92 19.76
CA HIS A 46 2.28 -14.28 19.40
C HIS A 46 1.34 -15.32 18.80
N GLU A 47 0.14 -15.45 19.35
CA GLU A 47 -0.88 -16.36 18.80
C GLU A 47 -1.68 -15.60 17.74
N GLY A 48 -1.80 -16.19 16.56
CA GLY A 48 -2.51 -15.66 15.41
C GLY A 48 -3.63 -16.59 14.97
N LYS A 49 -4.61 -16.01 14.30
CA LYS A 49 -5.68 -16.77 13.66
C LYS A 49 -6.28 -16.07 12.44
N PHE A 50 -6.77 -16.87 11.51
CA PHE A 50 -7.62 -16.40 10.41
C PHE A 50 -8.70 -17.43 10.09
N GLU A 51 -9.74 -16.99 9.40
CA GLU A 51 -10.86 -17.84 9.00
C GLU A 51 -10.66 -18.28 7.55
N LEU A 52 -10.88 -19.57 7.30
CA LEU A 52 -10.89 -20.19 5.97
C LEU A 52 -12.33 -20.64 5.68
N ALA A 53 -12.93 -20.10 4.63
CA ALA A 53 -14.32 -20.38 4.25
C ALA A 53 -14.40 -21.20 2.97
N ASN A 54 -15.26 -22.21 2.96
CA ASN A 54 -15.63 -22.96 1.76
C ASN A 54 -16.88 -22.34 1.13
N TRP A 55 -16.69 -21.64 0.03
CA TRP A 55 -17.77 -20.96 -0.70
C TRP A 55 -18.55 -21.90 -1.62
N SER A 56 -18.11 -23.16 -1.76
CA SER A 56 -18.84 -24.15 -2.53
C SER A 56 -20.03 -24.69 -1.76
N LYS A 57 -21.19 -24.76 -2.43
CA LYS A 57 -22.45 -25.21 -1.84
C LYS A 57 -22.61 -26.72 -1.77
N SER A 58 -21.80 -27.46 -2.54
CA SER A 58 -22.01 -28.90 -2.76
C SER A 58 -20.74 -29.73 -2.70
N LEU A 59 -19.56 -29.10 -2.60
CA LEU A 59 -18.27 -29.78 -2.60
C LEU A 59 -17.50 -29.44 -1.32
N PRO A 60 -16.96 -30.45 -0.60
CA PRO A 60 -16.11 -30.19 0.54
C PRO A 60 -14.80 -29.56 0.09
N LEU A 61 -14.24 -28.70 0.94
CA LEU A 61 -12.90 -28.16 0.77
C LEU A 61 -11.94 -29.04 1.54
N ARG A 62 -10.97 -29.65 0.85
CA ARG A 62 -9.80 -30.25 1.49
C ARG A 62 -8.63 -29.32 1.27
N TYR A 63 -8.00 -28.88 2.35
CA TYR A 63 -6.90 -27.91 2.27
C TYR A 63 -5.60 -28.46 2.86
N ARG A 64 -4.49 -27.89 2.40
CA ARG A 64 -3.15 -28.01 2.98
C ARG A 64 -2.60 -26.63 3.28
N LEU A 65 -1.89 -26.54 4.39
CA LEU A 65 -1.23 -25.35 4.87
C LEU A 65 0.27 -25.61 4.86
N HIS A 66 1.02 -24.64 4.35
CA HIS A 66 2.46 -24.63 4.50
C HIS A 66 2.95 -23.20 4.60
N VAL A 67 4.08 -23.01 5.27
CA VAL A 67 4.69 -21.70 5.47
C VAL A 67 5.82 -21.56 4.46
N THR A 68 5.82 -20.46 3.74
CA THR A 68 6.88 -20.10 2.78
C THR A 68 7.42 -18.72 3.05
N HIS A 69 8.50 -18.41 2.35
CA HIS A 69 8.95 -17.05 2.14
C HIS A 69 7.88 -16.31 1.33
N GLY A 70 7.66 -15.05 1.69
CA GLY A 70 6.82 -14.15 0.92
C GLY A 70 7.62 -13.52 -0.20
N ASP A 71 6.90 -12.90 -1.12
CA ASP A 71 7.46 -12.14 -2.22
C ASP A 71 8.00 -10.77 -1.75
N ALA A 72 7.46 -10.26 -0.65
CA ALA A 72 7.82 -8.94 -0.14
C ALA A 72 9.01 -9.01 0.84
N TYR A 73 9.61 -7.85 1.04
CA TYR A 73 10.77 -7.64 1.92
C TYR A 73 10.66 -8.29 3.30
N SER A 74 11.77 -8.85 3.77
CA SER A 74 11.98 -9.43 5.10
C SER A 74 13.49 -9.40 5.39
N ASP A 75 13.90 -9.08 6.62
CA ASP A 75 15.30 -9.02 7.02
C ASP A 75 15.92 -10.43 7.02
N ASP A 76 15.56 -11.30 7.97
CA ASP A 76 16.12 -12.66 8.02
C ASP A 76 15.02 -13.71 7.91
N ASP A 77 15.12 -14.48 6.84
CA ASP A 77 14.16 -15.47 6.47
C ASP A 77 14.20 -16.74 7.34
N GLY A 78 15.29 -16.99 8.05
CA GLY A 78 15.41 -18.05 9.04
C GLY A 78 14.93 -17.65 10.44
N SER A 79 14.89 -16.35 10.74
CA SER A 79 14.68 -15.86 12.11
C SER A 79 13.23 -15.72 12.55
N LEU A 80 12.27 -15.70 11.62
CA LEU A 80 10.83 -15.75 11.94
C LEU A 80 10.26 -17.15 11.75
N ARG A 81 9.79 -17.74 12.84
CA ARG A 81 9.08 -19.02 12.84
C ARG A 81 7.58 -18.80 12.95
N VAL A 82 6.84 -19.41 12.02
CA VAL A 82 5.38 -19.56 12.07
C VAL A 82 5.07 -21.03 12.32
N ALA A 83 4.50 -21.34 13.48
CA ALA A 83 4.14 -22.69 13.90
C ALA A 83 2.63 -22.91 13.73
N LEU A 84 2.24 -23.62 12.67
CA LEU A 84 0.85 -23.98 12.43
C LEU A 84 0.36 -25.02 13.45
N ARG A 85 -0.85 -24.88 13.98
CA ARG A 85 -1.44 -25.88 14.89
C ARG A 85 -1.75 -27.21 14.18
N HIS A 86 -2.04 -27.14 12.89
CA HIS A 86 -2.23 -28.27 11.99
C HIS A 86 -1.87 -27.86 10.56
N GLU A 87 -1.59 -28.82 9.68
CA GLU A 87 -1.11 -28.54 8.31
C GLU A 87 -2.15 -28.91 7.23
N LYS A 88 -3.27 -29.50 7.63
CA LYS A 88 -4.34 -29.92 6.71
C LYS A 88 -5.66 -30.01 7.43
N GLY A 89 -6.74 -29.97 6.68
CA GLY A 89 -8.07 -30.18 7.20
C GLY A 89 -9.12 -30.25 6.10
N ASP A 90 -10.36 -30.45 6.52
CA ASP A 90 -11.52 -30.51 5.65
C ASP A 90 -12.58 -29.52 6.17
N ILE A 91 -13.21 -28.76 5.28
CA ILE A 91 -14.30 -27.82 5.60
C ILE A 91 -15.54 -28.20 4.79
N PRO A 92 -16.69 -28.45 5.45
CA PRO A 92 -17.93 -28.78 4.76
C PRO A 92 -18.39 -27.67 3.78
N PRO A 93 -19.28 -28.00 2.82
CA PRO A 93 -19.81 -27.03 1.88
C PRO A 93 -20.54 -25.87 2.58
N GLY A 94 -20.16 -24.63 2.27
CA GLY A 94 -20.79 -23.42 2.82
C GLY A 94 -20.39 -23.07 4.25
N GLU A 95 -19.47 -23.82 4.85
CA GLU A 95 -18.97 -23.58 6.21
C GLU A 95 -17.60 -22.90 6.21
N SER A 96 -17.17 -22.46 7.39
CA SER A 96 -15.84 -21.92 7.64
C SER A 96 -15.18 -22.59 8.84
N GLY A 97 -13.85 -22.52 8.86
CA GLY A 97 -13.01 -23.05 9.93
C GLY A 97 -11.95 -22.03 10.33
N GLU A 98 -11.58 -22.04 11.60
CA GLU A 98 -10.52 -21.19 12.15
C GLU A 98 -9.17 -21.91 12.03
N ILE A 99 -8.17 -21.19 11.52
CA ILE A 99 -6.78 -21.66 11.41
C ILE A 99 -5.97 -20.90 12.45
N GLU A 100 -5.41 -21.63 13.40
CA GLU A 100 -4.60 -21.10 14.50
C GLU A 100 -3.11 -21.37 14.27
N PHE A 101 -2.25 -20.43 14.66
CA PHE A 101 -0.81 -20.55 14.55
C PHE A 101 -0.08 -19.67 15.58
N GLY A 102 1.17 -20.01 15.89
CA GLY A 102 2.06 -19.20 16.71
C GLY A 102 3.15 -18.53 15.88
N VAL A 103 3.55 -17.32 16.24
CA VAL A 103 4.63 -16.55 15.60
C VAL A 103 5.71 -16.25 16.64
N MET A 104 6.96 -16.49 16.29
CA MET A 104 8.11 -16.21 17.15
C MET A 104 9.28 -15.74 16.30
N ALA A 105 9.90 -14.64 16.70
CA ALA A 105 11.14 -14.14 16.12
C ALA A 105 12.34 -14.45 17.04
N TYR A 106 13.45 -14.88 16.45
CA TYR A 106 14.69 -15.23 17.17
C TYR A 106 15.70 -14.09 17.24
N THR A 107 15.52 -13.06 16.41
CA THR A 107 16.35 -11.85 16.40
C THR A 107 15.48 -10.61 16.20
N HIS A 108 16.11 -9.44 16.21
CA HIS A 108 15.47 -8.16 15.92
C HIS A 108 15.48 -7.88 14.41
N GLY A 109 14.53 -7.08 13.94
CA GLY A 109 14.36 -6.78 12.52
C GLY A 109 12.90 -6.78 12.07
N TYR A 110 12.69 -6.50 10.79
CA TYR A 110 11.40 -6.59 10.12
C TYR A 110 11.25 -7.95 9.45
N PHE A 111 10.23 -8.71 9.84
CA PHE A 111 10.00 -10.06 9.32
C PHE A 111 8.66 -10.17 8.63
N ARG A 112 8.65 -10.90 7.52
CA ARG A 112 7.43 -11.27 6.80
C ARG A 112 7.46 -12.73 6.38
N ARG A 113 6.39 -13.47 6.67
CA ARG A 113 6.20 -14.87 6.25
C ARG A 113 4.86 -15.05 5.59
N ARG A 114 4.76 -16.08 4.75
CA ARG A 114 3.54 -16.38 4.01
C ARG A 114 2.99 -17.72 4.45
N ILE A 115 1.73 -17.76 4.86
CA ILE A 115 0.97 -18.99 5.02
C ILE A 115 0.20 -19.21 3.72
N VAL A 116 0.50 -20.31 3.04
CA VAL A 116 -0.15 -20.72 1.79
C VAL A 116 -1.23 -21.73 2.13
N VAL A 117 -2.45 -21.46 1.67
CA VAL A 117 -3.60 -22.34 1.79
C VAL A 117 -3.92 -22.92 0.41
N GLU A 118 -3.53 -24.17 0.21
CA GLU A 118 -3.78 -24.90 -1.04
C GLU A 118 -5.10 -25.65 -0.96
N ASN A 119 -5.96 -25.44 -1.95
CA ASN A 119 -7.11 -26.31 -2.16
C ASN A 119 -6.67 -27.57 -2.94
N VAL A 120 -6.72 -28.73 -2.27
CA VAL A 120 -6.27 -30.01 -2.83
C VAL A 120 -7.09 -30.43 -4.05
N PHE A 121 -8.38 -30.09 -4.08
CA PHE A 121 -9.27 -30.41 -5.20
C PHE A 121 -9.30 -29.33 -6.29
N ASN A 122 -8.71 -28.16 -6.01
CA ASN A 122 -8.58 -27.08 -6.97
C ASN A 122 -7.24 -26.36 -6.80
N PRO A 123 -6.14 -26.92 -7.35
CA PRO A 123 -4.81 -26.33 -7.20
C PRO A 123 -4.68 -24.91 -7.77
N MET A 124 -5.62 -24.46 -8.60
CA MET A 124 -5.66 -23.09 -9.12
C MET A 124 -6.21 -22.08 -8.11
N ASN A 125 -6.88 -22.54 -7.04
CA ASN A 125 -7.40 -21.70 -5.97
C ASN A 125 -6.46 -21.78 -4.77
N VAL A 126 -5.38 -21.00 -4.85
CA VAL A 126 -4.42 -20.79 -3.76
C VAL A 126 -4.78 -19.51 -3.03
N ASN A 127 -4.95 -19.58 -1.71
CA ASN A 127 -5.11 -18.41 -0.87
C ASN A 127 -3.82 -18.17 -0.09
N ILE A 128 -3.51 -16.90 0.13
CA ILE A 128 -2.26 -16.44 0.75
C ILE A 128 -2.60 -15.53 1.92
N VAL A 129 -1.92 -15.77 3.05
CA VAL A 129 -1.97 -14.92 4.25
C VAL A 129 -0.55 -14.53 4.62
N ASP A 130 -0.20 -13.26 4.45
CA ASP A 130 1.09 -12.74 4.87
C ASP A 130 1.03 -12.36 6.37
N VAL A 131 2.07 -12.72 7.11
CA VAL A 131 2.26 -12.49 8.53
C VAL A 131 3.45 -11.55 8.70
N VAL A 132 3.26 -10.44 9.39
CA VAL A 132 4.28 -9.40 9.59
C VAL A 132 4.53 -9.18 11.08
N LEU A 133 5.80 -9.03 11.44
CA LEU A 133 6.23 -8.68 12.80
C LEU A 133 7.51 -7.83 12.71
N PHE A 134 7.53 -6.70 13.42
CA PHE A 134 8.75 -5.93 13.65
C PHE A 134 9.23 -6.11 15.08
N VAL A 135 10.49 -6.51 15.25
CA VAL A 135 11.11 -6.65 16.57
C VAL A 135 12.14 -5.54 16.75
N ASP A 136 11.80 -4.57 17.59
CA ASP A 136 12.60 -3.40 17.90
C ASP A 136 13.64 -3.72 18.98
N ASN A 137 14.93 -3.53 18.68
CA ASN A 137 16.01 -3.70 19.65
C ASN A 137 16.25 -2.44 20.51
N GLY A 138 15.58 -1.33 20.21
CA GLY A 138 15.69 -0.05 20.90
C GLY A 138 16.88 0.81 20.50
N THR A 139 17.67 0.39 19.51
CA THR A 139 18.88 1.12 19.05
C THR A 139 18.50 2.42 18.33
N VAL A 140 17.41 2.40 17.56
CA VAL A 140 16.91 3.57 16.82
C VAL A 140 15.49 3.87 17.26
N SER A 141 15.22 5.15 17.56
CA SER A 141 13.88 5.65 17.81
C SER A 141 13.43 6.52 16.66
N VAL A 142 12.22 6.29 16.17
CA VAL A 142 11.67 7.01 15.01
C VAL A 142 10.38 7.69 15.42
N THR A 143 10.25 8.98 15.09
CA THR A 143 9.02 9.75 15.35
C THR A 143 8.67 10.67 14.18
N SER A 144 7.38 10.91 13.96
CA SER A 144 6.85 11.80 12.94
C SER A 144 6.51 13.17 13.52
N GLY A 145 7.03 14.24 12.92
CA GLY A 145 6.72 15.62 13.32
C GLY A 145 7.24 16.01 14.71
N ALA A 146 7.19 17.30 15.03
CA ALA A 146 7.70 17.83 16.30
C ALA A 146 6.91 17.34 17.53
N SER A 147 5.70 16.83 17.33
CA SER A 147 4.81 16.32 18.39
C SER A 147 5.00 14.82 18.71
N GLY A 148 5.90 14.12 18.02
CA GLY A 148 6.28 12.74 18.39
C GLY A 148 5.29 11.64 17.98
N GLY A 149 4.68 11.73 16.80
CA GLY A 149 3.74 10.70 16.31
C GLY A 149 4.44 9.40 15.85
N GLY A 150 3.73 8.27 15.87
CA GLY A 150 4.25 6.97 15.38
C GLY A 150 3.90 6.64 13.93
N VAL A 151 3.30 7.59 13.19
CA VAL A 151 2.81 7.38 11.81
C VAL A 151 3.03 8.64 10.99
N VAL A 152 3.66 8.50 9.81
CA VAL A 152 3.73 9.59 8.84
C VAL A 152 2.40 9.72 8.12
N ARG A 153 1.67 10.79 8.44
CA ARG A 153 0.38 11.09 7.81
C ARG A 153 0.56 12.07 6.67
N PHE A 154 0.39 11.58 5.44
CA PHE A 154 0.36 12.45 4.27
C PHE A 154 -1.00 13.13 4.06
N GLY A 155 -2.08 12.51 4.56
CA GLY A 155 -3.44 13.00 4.35
C GLY A 155 -3.92 12.72 2.93
N ASN A 156 -4.68 13.65 2.36
CA ASN A 156 -5.17 13.52 1.00
C ASN A 156 -4.06 13.78 -0.02
N LEU A 157 -3.77 12.78 -0.83
CA LEU A 157 -2.80 12.79 -1.91
C LEU A 157 -3.56 12.96 -3.23
N PRO A 158 -3.47 14.12 -3.89
CA PRO A 158 -4.18 14.33 -5.15
C PRO A 158 -3.67 13.40 -6.24
N LEU A 159 -4.58 12.82 -7.00
CA LEU A 159 -4.27 12.12 -8.24
C LEU A 159 -4.44 13.08 -9.42
N LEU A 160 -3.47 13.06 -10.33
CA LEU A 160 -3.56 13.77 -11.61
C LEU A 160 -3.52 12.73 -12.74
N ARG A 161 -4.38 12.91 -13.74
CA ARG A 161 -4.42 12.00 -14.89
C ARG A 161 -3.14 12.17 -15.70
N ALA A 162 -2.60 11.06 -16.18
CA ALA A 162 -1.39 11.09 -17.00
C ALA A 162 -1.61 11.92 -18.28
N ASP A 163 -2.83 11.90 -18.84
CA ASP A 163 -3.21 12.61 -20.06
C ASP A 163 -3.15 14.14 -19.90
N ASP A 164 -3.38 14.66 -18.69
CA ASP A 164 -3.39 16.10 -18.41
C ASP A 164 -1.97 16.68 -18.26
N LEU A 165 -0.96 15.84 -17.99
CA LEU A 165 0.42 16.25 -17.70
C LEU A 165 1.26 16.53 -18.95
N PHE A 166 0.94 15.90 -20.08
CA PHE A 166 1.75 16.01 -21.29
C PHE A 166 1.17 16.95 -22.36
N GLY A 167 -0.05 17.47 -22.13
CA GLY A 167 -0.77 18.29 -23.10
C GLY A 167 -1.11 17.53 -24.38
N HIS A 168 -2.07 18.03 -25.15
CA HIS A 168 -2.26 17.63 -26.55
C HIS A 168 -1.07 18.14 -27.39
N GLN A 169 0.11 17.51 -27.27
CA GLN A 169 1.19 17.76 -28.21
C GLN A 169 0.96 16.97 -29.50
N THR A 170 0.92 17.68 -30.62
CA THR A 170 0.64 17.17 -31.97
C THR A 170 1.77 16.32 -32.56
N THR A 171 2.87 16.10 -31.84
CA THR A 171 3.95 15.20 -32.23
C THR A 171 4.50 14.45 -31.02
N PRO A 172 4.48 13.12 -31.00
CA PRO A 172 4.99 12.34 -29.87
C PRO A 172 6.52 12.45 -29.82
N SER A 173 7.05 12.96 -28.71
CA SER A 173 8.49 12.81 -28.41
C SER A 173 8.79 11.35 -28.07
N GLU A 174 10.05 10.90 -28.21
CA GLU A 174 10.45 9.54 -27.83
C GLU A 174 10.13 9.21 -26.36
N ALA A 175 10.14 10.22 -25.47
CA ALA A 175 9.70 10.09 -24.07
C ALA A 175 8.18 9.82 -23.93
N HIS A 176 7.38 10.31 -24.88
CA HIS A 176 5.94 10.07 -24.97
C HIS A 176 5.65 8.63 -25.46
N ILE A 177 6.50 8.10 -26.36
CA ILE A 177 6.35 6.74 -26.89
C ILE A 177 6.70 5.69 -25.83
N MET A 178 7.68 5.95 -24.95
CA MET A 178 8.01 5.04 -23.84
C MET A 178 7.00 5.07 -22.68
N THR A 179 6.10 6.06 -22.62
CA THR A 179 5.17 6.25 -21.49
C THR A 179 3.71 5.89 -21.79
N CYS A 180 3.33 5.71 -23.05
CA CYS A 180 1.94 5.76 -23.51
C CYS A 180 1.24 4.41 -23.77
N THR A 181 1.90 3.26 -23.65
CA THR A 181 1.22 1.97 -23.88
C THR A 181 0.52 1.45 -22.60
N ARG A 182 -0.69 1.98 -22.33
CA ARG A 182 -1.73 1.45 -21.40
C ARG A 182 -1.63 1.74 -19.87
N ARG A 183 -1.48 2.99 -19.39
CA ARG A 183 -1.61 3.26 -17.92
C ARG A 183 -2.38 4.57 -17.64
N ARG A 184 -3.67 4.46 -17.29
CA ARG A 184 -4.62 5.60 -17.25
C ARG A 184 -4.54 6.51 -16.02
N TYR A 185 -3.98 6.06 -14.90
CA TYR A 185 -3.76 6.89 -13.71
C TYR A 185 -2.35 6.65 -13.16
N ARG A 186 -1.54 7.70 -13.14
CA ARG A 186 -0.26 7.74 -12.41
C ARG A 186 -0.43 8.68 -11.23
N ILE A 187 0.24 8.37 -10.12
CA ILE A 187 0.35 9.32 -9.02
C ILE A 187 1.30 10.41 -9.48
N TYR A 188 0.75 11.60 -9.72
CA TYR A 188 1.56 12.80 -9.91
C TYR A 188 1.22 13.78 -8.79
N LEU A 189 2.21 14.00 -7.94
CA LEU A 189 2.10 14.84 -6.76
C LEU A 189 2.99 16.06 -6.97
N HIS A 190 2.37 17.17 -7.37
CA HIS A 190 3.05 18.45 -7.51
C HIS A 190 2.23 19.58 -6.87
N PRO A 191 2.81 20.34 -5.91
CA PRO A 191 4.11 20.09 -5.28
C PRO A 191 4.09 18.83 -4.41
N SER A 192 5.21 18.10 -4.37
CA SER A 192 5.39 17.00 -3.41
C SER A 192 5.32 17.58 -2.00
N VAL A 193 4.49 17.00 -1.11
CA VAL A 193 4.35 17.47 0.27
C VAL A 193 5.35 16.72 1.14
N PRO A 194 6.48 17.33 1.56
CA PRO A 194 7.43 16.66 2.43
C PRO A 194 6.88 16.49 3.84
N ARG A 195 7.29 15.41 4.49
CA ARG A 195 7.09 15.12 5.90
C ARG A 195 8.44 14.85 6.53
N THR A 196 8.60 15.26 7.79
CA THR A 196 9.85 15.07 8.53
C THR A 196 9.71 13.94 9.53
N ILE A 197 10.66 13.03 9.45
CA ILE A 197 10.90 11.94 10.38
C ILE A 197 12.11 12.32 11.23
N PHE A 198 11.98 12.24 12.55
CA PHE A 198 13.09 12.39 13.48
C PHE A 198 13.62 11.01 13.83
N VAL A 199 14.90 10.79 13.52
CA VAL A 199 15.61 9.53 13.76
C VAL A 199 16.60 9.77 14.88
N THR A 200 16.38 9.16 16.03
CA THR A 200 17.24 9.27 17.20
C THR A 200 18.06 8.00 17.36
N ASN A 201 19.38 8.10 17.23
CA ASN A 201 20.31 7.03 17.59
C ASN A 201 20.46 7.02 19.11
N ARG A 202 20.10 5.90 19.75
CA ARG A 202 20.23 5.71 21.20
C ARG A 202 21.50 4.94 21.59
N SER A 203 22.22 4.42 20.61
CA SER A 203 23.48 3.71 20.82
C SER A 203 24.64 4.67 21.07
N VAL A 204 25.77 4.09 21.47
CA VAL A 204 27.04 4.80 21.69
C VAL A 204 27.90 4.88 20.43
N ASP A 205 27.53 4.14 19.38
CA ASP A 205 28.26 4.05 18.12
C ASP A 205 27.58 4.88 17.02
N VAL A 206 28.33 5.25 15.99
CA VAL A 206 27.76 5.92 14.81
C VAL A 206 26.95 4.88 14.03
N LEU A 207 25.74 5.23 13.64
CA LEU A 207 24.91 4.37 12.78
C LEU A 207 24.90 4.87 11.34
N ARG A 208 24.99 3.93 10.39
CA ARG A 208 24.79 4.19 8.96
C ARG A 208 23.43 3.63 8.56
N LEU A 209 22.49 4.51 8.21
CA LEU A 209 21.10 4.14 7.99
C LEU A 209 20.67 4.41 6.54
N ARG A 210 20.13 3.39 5.86
CA ARG A 210 19.44 3.54 4.57
C ARG A 210 17.93 3.50 4.80
N PRO A 211 17.18 4.53 4.36
CA PRO A 211 15.73 4.46 4.39
C PRO A 211 15.21 3.61 3.22
N LEU A 212 14.20 2.80 3.49
CA LEU A 212 13.57 1.86 2.56
C LEU A 212 12.05 1.91 2.72
N SER A 213 11.29 1.77 1.65
CA SER A 213 9.83 1.86 1.65
C SER A 213 9.20 0.97 0.59
N ASN A 214 8.02 0.42 0.89
CA ASN A 214 7.17 -0.26 -0.09
C ASN A 214 6.27 0.71 -0.89
N LEU A 215 6.29 2.00 -0.55
CA LEU A 215 5.63 3.10 -1.25
C LEU A 215 6.65 3.92 -2.06
N PRO A 216 6.24 4.56 -3.17
CA PRO A 216 7.10 5.37 -4.04
C PRO A 216 7.51 6.69 -3.39
N LEU A 217 8.35 6.59 -2.36
CA LEU A 217 8.84 7.70 -1.56
C LEU A 217 10.26 8.08 -1.98
N GLN A 218 10.55 9.36 -1.82
CA GLN A 218 11.85 9.99 -1.91
C GLN A 218 12.29 10.37 -0.51
N PHE A 219 13.61 10.37 -0.33
CA PHE A 219 14.26 10.51 0.96
C PHE A 219 15.34 11.57 0.86
N GLY A 220 15.48 12.40 1.89
CA GLY A 220 16.58 13.34 2.02
C GLY A 220 17.02 13.50 3.47
N TRP A 221 18.30 13.29 3.73
CA TRP A 221 18.90 13.56 5.03
C TRP A 221 19.27 15.04 5.15
N GLN A 222 19.03 15.65 6.32
CA GLN A 222 19.19 17.10 6.52
C GLN A 222 20.59 17.65 6.21
N ASP A 223 21.66 16.87 6.43
CA ASP A 223 23.05 17.29 6.17
C ASP A 223 23.48 17.08 4.71
N MET A 224 22.68 16.38 3.91
CA MET A 224 22.88 16.23 2.47
C MET A 224 22.06 17.32 1.78
N ASN A 225 22.72 18.42 1.39
CA ASN A 225 22.10 19.50 0.63
C ASN A 225 21.31 18.95 -0.57
N GLU A 226 20.05 19.33 -0.65
CA GLU A 226 19.05 18.96 -1.66
C GLU A 226 18.56 17.50 -1.55
N VAL A 227 17.25 17.31 -1.27
CA VAL A 227 16.54 16.16 -1.84
C VAL A 227 16.83 16.26 -3.32
N ALA A 228 17.62 15.34 -3.86
CA ALA A 228 17.95 15.38 -5.29
C ALA A 228 16.61 15.54 -6.02
N ASN A 229 16.46 16.64 -6.75
CA ASN A 229 15.24 17.01 -7.49
C ASN A 229 15.02 16.05 -8.68
N HIS A 230 15.31 14.76 -8.49
CA HIS A 230 14.96 13.72 -9.41
C HIS A 230 13.45 13.53 -9.33
N PRO A 231 12.74 13.50 -10.47
CA PRO A 231 11.29 13.28 -10.47
C PRO A 231 10.89 11.85 -10.09
N PHE A 232 11.86 10.93 -10.05
CA PHE A 232 11.68 9.50 -9.78
C PHE A 232 12.30 9.11 -8.43
N ALA A 233 11.70 8.13 -7.76
CA ALA A 233 12.33 7.47 -6.61
C ALA A 233 13.32 6.40 -7.07
N MET A 234 14.38 6.19 -6.30
CA MET A 234 15.30 5.07 -6.53
C MET A 234 14.63 3.76 -6.13
N THR A 235 14.89 2.70 -6.89
CA THR A 235 14.23 1.41 -6.71
C THR A 235 15.24 0.28 -6.53
N ILE A 236 14.84 -0.73 -5.76
CA ILE A 236 15.61 -1.96 -5.53
C ILE A 236 14.65 -3.15 -5.51
N ASP A 237 15.10 -4.32 -5.96
CA ASP A 237 14.37 -5.56 -5.74
C ASP A 237 14.39 -5.89 -4.25
N GLY A 238 13.23 -6.22 -3.68
CA GLY A 238 13.09 -6.61 -2.28
C GLY A 238 13.97 -7.78 -1.87
N HIS A 239 14.33 -8.67 -2.80
CA HIS A 239 15.25 -9.79 -2.54
C HIS A 239 16.69 -9.30 -2.35
N ASN A 240 17.07 -8.23 -3.04
CA ASN A 240 18.40 -7.62 -2.97
C ASN A 240 18.45 -6.45 -1.98
N ALA A 241 17.33 -6.12 -1.33
CA ALA A 241 17.21 -4.95 -0.47
C ALA A 241 18.07 -5.05 0.79
N ARG A 242 18.76 -6.16 1.05
CA ARG A 242 19.73 -6.30 2.14
C ARG A 242 21.16 -6.01 1.72
N GLU A 243 21.42 -5.92 0.41
CA GLU A 243 22.75 -5.64 -0.12
C GLU A 243 22.97 -4.12 -0.24
N LEU A 244 24.19 -3.68 0.11
CA LEU A 244 24.60 -2.28 -0.05
C LEU A 244 24.92 -1.96 -1.52
N VAL A 245 25.44 -2.95 -2.27
CA VAL A 245 25.83 -2.81 -3.67
C VAL A 245 24.61 -3.04 -4.58
N SER A 246 23.97 -1.96 -5.00
CA SER A 246 23.03 -2.02 -6.12
C SER A 246 23.78 -2.55 -7.35
N VAL A 247 23.37 -3.69 -7.89
CA VAL A 247 23.77 -4.13 -9.22
C VAL A 247 23.49 -2.97 -10.20
N ASP A 248 24.58 -2.41 -10.73
CA ASP A 248 24.70 -1.43 -11.82
C ASP A 248 23.72 -0.23 -11.87
N ARG A 249 24.26 0.97 -11.60
CA ARG A 249 23.62 2.29 -11.78
C ARG A 249 23.26 2.64 -13.24
N THR A 250 23.35 1.69 -14.18
CA THR A 250 23.37 1.97 -15.63
C THR A 250 22.20 1.39 -16.43
N SER A 251 21.25 0.69 -15.83
CA SER A 251 20.02 0.29 -16.54
C SER A 251 18.79 0.85 -15.87
N PRO A 252 18.06 1.80 -16.49
CA PRO A 252 16.66 2.00 -16.13
C PRO A 252 15.98 0.67 -16.44
N VAL A 253 15.68 -0.13 -15.42
CA VAL A 253 14.86 -1.32 -15.58
C VAL A 253 13.54 -0.82 -16.13
N LEU A 254 13.34 -1.02 -17.44
CA LEU A 254 12.09 -0.79 -18.11
C LEU A 254 11.04 -1.57 -17.32
N ALA A 255 10.19 -0.82 -16.61
CA ALA A 255 9.19 -1.30 -15.66
C ALA A 255 8.02 -1.98 -16.39
N ASP A 256 8.31 -3.01 -17.18
CA ASP A 256 7.35 -3.77 -17.97
C ASP A 256 7.01 -5.13 -17.37
N HIS A 257 7.67 -5.49 -16.27
CA HIS A 257 7.20 -6.54 -15.38
C HIS A 257 6.51 -5.89 -14.19
N VAL A 258 5.32 -6.39 -13.85
CA VAL A 258 4.61 -6.10 -12.61
C VAL A 258 5.47 -6.69 -11.49
N ASN A 259 6.57 -6.01 -11.15
CA ASN A 259 7.51 -6.46 -10.13
C ASN A 259 6.85 -6.19 -8.78
N HIS A 260 6.11 -7.19 -8.29
CA HIS A 260 5.48 -7.22 -6.97
C HIS A 260 6.48 -7.12 -5.80
N HIS A 261 7.77 -7.04 -6.10
CA HIS A 261 8.90 -7.08 -5.17
C HIS A 261 9.65 -5.73 -5.10
N MET A 262 9.24 -4.72 -5.85
CA MET A 262 9.98 -3.46 -5.92
C MET A 262 9.82 -2.63 -4.64
N LEU A 263 10.94 -2.21 -4.06
CA LEU A 263 11.01 -1.25 -2.96
C LEU A 263 11.68 0.04 -3.43
N TYR A 264 11.51 1.09 -2.63
CA TYR A 264 12.08 2.40 -2.86
C TYR A 264 13.05 2.75 -1.74
N HIS A 265 14.22 3.23 -2.08
CA HIS A 265 15.25 3.54 -1.10
C HIS A 265 15.82 4.94 -1.26
N GLY A 266 16.42 5.45 -0.19
CA GLY A 266 17.22 6.67 -0.21
C GLY A 266 18.72 6.38 -0.17
N ASP A 267 19.50 7.45 -0.09
CA ASP A 267 20.92 7.37 0.22
C ASP A 267 21.16 7.02 1.68
N VAL A 268 22.34 6.46 1.97
CA VAL A 268 22.78 6.14 3.33
C VAL A 268 23.14 7.42 4.07
N GLY A 269 22.47 7.68 5.19
CA GLY A 269 22.77 8.78 6.10
C GLY A 269 23.56 8.30 7.32
N THR A 270 24.34 9.19 7.93
CA THR A 270 25.06 8.92 9.17
C THR A 270 24.32 9.54 10.35
N CYS A 271 24.07 8.76 11.40
CA CYS A 271 23.44 9.22 12.63
C CYS A 271 24.43 9.12 13.79
N PRO A 272 24.96 10.25 14.30
CA PRO A 272 25.91 10.25 15.41
C PRO A 272 25.34 9.62 16.69
N PRO A 273 26.20 9.11 17.60
CA PRO A 273 25.78 8.55 18.88
C PRO A 273 24.88 9.49 19.66
N GLN A 274 23.83 8.96 20.30
CA GLN A 274 22.96 9.70 21.22
C GLN A 274 22.38 11.00 20.64
N SER A 275 22.22 11.06 19.31
CA SER A 275 21.80 12.27 18.59
C SER A 275 20.51 12.03 17.82
N THR A 276 19.88 13.11 17.39
CA THR A 276 18.69 13.06 16.53
C THR A 276 18.99 13.77 15.21
N VAL A 277 18.74 13.08 14.10
CA VAL A 277 18.85 13.60 12.75
C VAL A 277 17.47 13.63 12.07
N GLN A 278 17.28 14.52 11.11
CA GLN A 278 16.04 14.61 10.36
C GLN A 278 16.15 13.90 9.01
N LEU A 279 15.15 13.08 8.73
CA LEU A 279 14.91 12.45 7.44
C LEU A 279 13.64 13.05 6.84
N THR A 280 13.77 13.72 5.71
CA THR A 280 12.65 14.22 4.93
C THR A 280 12.15 13.10 4.02
N VAL A 281 10.83 12.89 4.02
CA VAL A 281 10.15 11.93 3.15
C VAL A 281 9.06 12.61 2.35
N SER A 282 9.00 12.34 1.06
CA SER A 282 7.96 12.85 0.16
C SER A 282 7.61 11.79 -0.86
N PHE A 283 6.38 11.76 -1.35
CA PHE A 283 6.10 10.93 -2.53
C PHE A 283 6.84 11.49 -3.76
N ALA A 284 7.34 10.59 -4.60
CA ALA A 284 7.94 10.96 -5.88
C ALA A 284 6.91 11.68 -6.76
N SER A 285 7.35 12.72 -7.48
CA SER A 285 6.49 13.47 -8.40
C SER A 285 5.98 12.61 -9.54
N VAL A 286 6.76 11.64 -10.01
CA VAL A 286 6.32 10.62 -10.97
C VAL A 286 6.65 9.26 -10.39
N ALA A 287 5.63 8.57 -9.86
CA ALA A 287 5.80 7.21 -9.38
C ALA A 287 5.67 6.20 -10.53
N SER A 288 6.58 5.22 -10.58
CA SER A 288 6.39 3.95 -11.30
C SER A 288 5.45 3.02 -10.52
N SER A 289 4.37 3.56 -9.94
CA SER A 289 3.43 2.77 -9.16
C SER A 289 2.63 1.82 -10.06
N PRO A 290 2.11 0.71 -9.50
CA PRO A 290 1.07 -0.08 -10.15
C PRO A 290 -0.10 0.82 -10.58
N SER A 291 -0.84 0.36 -11.61
CA SER A 291 -2.03 1.08 -12.05
C SER A 291 -3.08 1.07 -10.95
N LEU A 292 -3.61 2.24 -10.62
CA LEU A 292 -4.67 2.37 -9.63
C LEU A 292 -6.02 1.86 -10.19
N PRO A 293 -6.91 1.32 -9.35
CA PRO A 293 -8.21 0.82 -9.78
C PRO A 293 -9.09 1.95 -10.34
N LEU A 294 -9.21 1.94 -11.68
CA LEU A 294 -9.94 2.91 -12.49
C LEU A 294 -11.37 3.15 -12.00
N ASP A 295 -12.13 2.07 -11.82
CA ASP A 295 -13.54 2.14 -11.46
C ASP A 295 -13.77 2.83 -10.11
N VAL A 296 -12.84 2.66 -9.16
CA VAL A 296 -12.90 3.28 -7.84
C VAL A 296 -12.71 4.78 -7.96
N ILE A 297 -11.68 5.22 -8.69
CA ILE A 297 -11.39 6.66 -8.89
C ILE A 297 -12.52 7.33 -9.68
N GLU A 298 -12.97 6.71 -10.77
CA GLU A 298 -14.04 7.28 -11.62
C GLU A 298 -15.37 7.42 -10.87
N SER A 299 -15.64 6.50 -9.91
CA SER A 299 -16.78 6.58 -9.02
C SER A 299 -16.68 7.68 -7.95
N GLY A 300 -15.54 8.37 -7.85
CA GLY A 300 -15.28 9.43 -6.88
C GLY A 300 -14.83 8.93 -5.51
N ARG A 301 -14.50 7.63 -5.37
CA ARG A 301 -14.05 7.05 -4.10
C ARG A 301 -12.55 7.23 -3.90
N THR A 302 -12.14 7.30 -2.63
CA THR A 302 -10.74 7.33 -2.24
C THR A 302 -10.12 5.94 -2.18
N ILE A 303 -8.80 5.88 -2.37
CA ILE A 303 -7.99 4.67 -2.24
C ILE A 303 -7.05 4.89 -1.06
N PRO A 304 -7.12 4.07 0.00
CA PRO A 304 -6.20 4.20 1.12
C PRO A 304 -4.78 3.88 0.67
N VAL A 305 -3.83 4.62 1.25
CA VAL A 305 -2.39 4.40 1.10
C VAL A 305 -1.87 3.95 2.43
N ASP A 306 -1.29 2.77 2.46
CA ASP A 306 -0.70 2.18 3.65
C ASP A 306 0.63 1.52 3.28
N GLY A 307 1.64 1.75 4.11
CA GLY A 307 2.99 1.28 3.88
C GLY A 307 3.92 1.65 5.01
N PHE A 308 5.22 1.56 4.76
CA PHE A 308 6.22 1.80 5.79
C PHE A 308 7.46 2.51 5.26
N VAL A 309 8.18 3.15 6.19
CA VAL A 309 9.58 3.54 6.06
C VAL A 309 10.38 2.73 7.07
N ALA A 310 11.25 1.87 6.58
CA ALA A 310 12.22 1.11 7.35
C ALA A 310 13.58 1.82 7.31
N LEU A 311 14.33 1.75 8.40
CA LEU A 311 15.70 2.25 8.50
C LEU A 311 16.64 1.07 8.67
N GLN A 312 17.32 0.73 7.59
CA GLN A 312 18.25 -0.38 7.56
C GLN A 312 19.63 0.08 8.01
N SER A 313 20.25 -0.67 8.92
CA SER A 313 21.66 -0.53 9.28
C SER A 313 22.50 -1.54 8.54
N PHE A 314 23.75 -1.16 8.27
CA PHE A 314 24.78 -2.02 7.71
C PHE A 314 25.91 -2.08 8.73
N ASP A 315 26.37 -3.29 9.04
CA ASP A 315 27.57 -3.46 9.85
C ASP A 315 28.78 -3.13 8.96
N ASP A 316 29.55 -2.12 9.36
CA ASP A 316 30.84 -1.80 8.74
C ASP A 316 31.84 -2.86 9.21
N ASP A 317 32.22 -3.81 8.35
CA ASP A 317 33.56 -4.43 8.33
C ASP A 317 33.78 -5.54 7.29
N ASP A 318 32.77 -5.99 6.53
CA ASP A 318 32.98 -6.94 5.42
C ASP A 318 32.06 -6.64 4.23
N ASP A 319 32.57 -6.84 3.02
CA ASP A 319 31.85 -6.71 1.72
C ASP A 319 30.61 -7.63 1.59
N GLY A 320 30.24 -8.35 2.65
CA GLY A 320 29.07 -9.23 2.76
C GLY A 320 28.12 -8.91 3.93
N SER A 321 28.18 -7.71 4.53
CA SER A 321 27.27 -7.36 5.63
C SER A 321 25.82 -7.22 5.16
N GLU A 322 24.95 -8.05 5.72
CA GLU A 322 23.52 -8.03 5.41
C GLU A 322 22.81 -6.93 6.21
N ALA A 323 21.99 -6.12 5.54
CA ALA A 323 21.24 -5.07 6.21
C ALA A 323 20.23 -5.64 7.22
N THR A 324 20.09 -4.97 8.36
CA THR A 324 19.06 -5.25 9.38
C THR A 324 18.22 -4.00 9.65
N THR A 325 16.90 -4.13 9.71
CA THR A 325 16.01 -3.01 10.00
C THR A 325 16.05 -2.69 11.49
N LEU A 326 16.50 -1.48 11.82
CA LEU A 326 16.60 -0.98 13.21
C LEU A 326 15.45 -0.05 13.60
N GLY A 327 14.73 0.50 12.63
CA GLY A 327 13.60 1.37 12.86
C GLY A 327 12.53 1.17 11.80
N LEU A 328 11.26 1.22 12.21
CA LEU A 328 10.12 1.12 11.33
C LEU A 328 9.13 2.22 11.66
N MET A 329 8.59 2.87 10.64
CA MET A 329 7.49 3.80 10.80
C MET A 329 6.43 3.58 9.73
N HIS A 330 5.17 3.50 10.15
CA HIS A 330 4.06 3.38 9.23
C HIS A 330 3.81 4.69 8.49
N VAL A 331 3.37 4.57 7.24
CA VAL A 331 3.01 5.66 6.35
C VAL A 331 1.55 5.48 5.98
N SER A 332 0.77 6.55 6.13
CA SER A 332 -0.65 6.53 5.77
C SER A 332 -1.06 7.76 4.96
N GLY A 333 -2.03 7.56 4.09
CA GLY A 333 -2.63 8.62 3.27
C GLY A 333 -3.85 8.10 2.52
N THR A 334 -4.39 8.95 1.66
CA THR A 334 -5.57 8.64 0.83
C THR A 334 -5.39 9.24 -0.55
N PHE A 335 -5.33 8.41 -1.59
CA PHE A 335 -5.39 8.87 -2.96
C PHE A 335 -6.84 9.17 -3.36
N GLY A 336 -7.03 10.18 -4.18
CA GLY A 336 -8.31 10.42 -4.85
C GLY A 336 -8.24 11.61 -5.81
N GLU A 337 -9.31 11.73 -6.60
CA GLU A 337 -9.54 12.87 -7.51
C GLU A 337 -10.78 13.61 -7.02
N SER A 338 -10.69 14.94 -6.91
CA SER A 338 -11.90 15.73 -6.65
C SER A 338 -12.77 15.77 -7.90
N LYS A 339 -14.07 15.49 -7.77
CA LYS A 339 -15.00 15.45 -8.90
C LYS A 339 -16.18 16.37 -8.64
N LEU A 340 -16.12 17.57 -9.23
CA LEU A 340 -17.22 18.52 -9.19
C LEU A 340 -18.08 18.42 -10.46
N SER A 341 -19.39 18.47 -10.30
CA SER A 341 -20.34 18.50 -11.41
C SER A 341 -21.28 19.67 -11.25
N VAL A 342 -21.46 20.44 -12.33
CA VAL A 342 -22.53 21.44 -12.42
C VAL A 342 -23.80 20.70 -12.83
N VAL A 343 -24.83 20.73 -11.98
CA VAL A 343 -26.10 20.00 -12.22
C VAL A 343 -26.79 20.52 -13.48
N ASN A 344 -26.77 21.84 -13.67
CA ASN A 344 -27.39 22.53 -14.79
C ASN A 344 -26.33 23.36 -15.54
N PRO A 345 -25.56 22.76 -16.46
CA PRO A 345 -24.46 23.46 -17.15
C PRO A 345 -24.95 24.56 -18.09
N SER A 346 -26.21 24.47 -18.53
CA SER A 346 -26.88 25.49 -19.33
C SER A 346 -28.16 25.92 -18.66
N LEU A 347 -28.34 27.22 -18.48
CA LEU A 347 -29.57 27.81 -17.97
C LEU A 347 -30.16 28.74 -19.02
N SER A 348 -31.42 28.50 -19.39
CA SER A 348 -32.17 29.43 -20.23
C SER A 348 -32.79 30.53 -19.37
N LEU A 349 -32.33 31.77 -19.55
CA LEU A 349 -32.87 32.94 -18.85
C LEU A 349 -34.20 33.45 -19.45
N GLY A 350 -34.62 32.84 -20.56
CA GLY A 350 -35.80 33.24 -21.34
C GLY A 350 -35.69 34.68 -21.87
N LYS A 351 -36.84 35.32 -22.08
CA LYS A 351 -36.87 36.76 -22.41
C LYS A 351 -36.57 37.58 -21.16
N LEU A 352 -35.47 38.32 -21.20
CA LEU A 352 -35.13 39.33 -20.21
C LEU A 352 -35.75 40.66 -20.67
N GLY A 353 -36.77 41.13 -19.95
CA GLY A 353 -37.32 42.46 -20.17
C GLY A 353 -36.35 43.55 -19.72
N TYR A 354 -36.47 44.76 -20.28
CA TYR A 354 -35.66 45.89 -19.84
C TYR A 354 -35.99 46.27 -18.39
N GLY A 355 -34.95 46.40 -17.55
CA GLY A 355 -35.03 47.14 -16.28
C GLY A 355 -35.17 46.33 -14.97
N GLN A 356 -35.25 45.00 -15.00
CA GLN A 356 -35.27 44.21 -13.76
C GLN A 356 -34.15 43.16 -13.71
N PRO A 357 -33.29 43.18 -12.67
CA PRO A 357 -32.29 42.13 -12.48
C PRO A 357 -32.99 40.80 -12.19
N LYS A 358 -32.59 39.73 -12.89
CA LYS A 358 -33.02 38.37 -12.58
C LYS A 358 -31.92 37.62 -11.84
N THR A 359 -32.29 36.93 -10.77
CA THR A 359 -31.40 36.01 -10.06
C THR A 359 -31.62 34.60 -10.58
N PHE A 360 -30.55 33.84 -10.68
CA PHE A 360 -30.59 32.42 -10.96
C PHE A 360 -29.56 31.69 -10.10
N GLU A 361 -29.75 30.39 -9.96
CA GLU A 361 -28.93 29.54 -9.11
C GLU A 361 -28.19 28.51 -9.98
N ILE A 362 -26.89 28.35 -9.72
CA ILE A 362 -26.09 27.28 -10.30
C ILE A 362 -25.76 26.32 -9.16
N GLN A 363 -26.18 25.07 -9.33
CA GLN A 363 -25.89 24.01 -8.36
C GLN A 363 -24.61 23.28 -8.77
N VAL A 364 -23.64 23.27 -7.85
CA VAL A 364 -22.41 22.50 -7.95
C VAL A 364 -22.49 21.36 -6.95
N LYS A 365 -22.29 20.13 -7.43
CA LYS A 365 -22.31 18.92 -6.61
C LYS A 365 -20.93 18.30 -6.59
N ASN A 366 -20.42 18.02 -5.40
CA ASN A 366 -19.26 17.15 -5.24
C ASN A 366 -19.70 15.69 -5.39
N LEU A 367 -19.14 15.00 -6.37
CA LEU A 367 -19.35 13.59 -6.66
C LEU A 367 -18.23 12.71 -6.10
N SER A 368 -17.25 13.31 -5.43
CA SER A 368 -16.12 12.61 -4.81
C SER A 368 -16.16 12.67 -3.29
N GLU A 369 -15.50 11.69 -2.66
CA GLU A 369 -15.23 11.65 -1.22
C GLU A 369 -14.21 12.70 -0.78
N LEU A 370 -13.36 13.17 -1.71
CA LEU A 370 -12.43 14.25 -1.43
C LEU A 370 -13.12 15.61 -1.45
N PRO A 371 -12.75 16.54 -0.55
CA PRO A 371 -13.19 17.92 -0.63
C PRO A 371 -12.84 18.53 -1.99
N GLY A 372 -13.83 19.15 -2.64
CA GLY A 372 -13.62 19.88 -3.88
C GLY A 372 -13.49 21.36 -3.65
N LEU A 373 -12.51 21.96 -4.33
CA LEU A 373 -12.33 23.40 -4.42
C LEU A 373 -12.80 23.83 -5.80
N PHE A 374 -13.61 24.87 -5.84
CA PHE A 374 -13.95 25.55 -7.10
C PHE A 374 -13.66 27.04 -6.97
N TYR A 375 -13.30 27.64 -8.09
CA TYR A 375 -13.11 29.07 -8.21
C TYR A 375 -14.09 29.60 -9.24
N LEU A 376 -14.77 30.69 -8.92
CA LEU A 376 -15.54 31.43 -9.90
C LEU A 376 -14.57 32.29 -10.71
N GLY A 377 -14.50 32.03 -12.02
CA GLY A 377 -13.72 32.85 -12.94
C GLY A 377 -14.30 34.27 -13.06
N ALA A 378 -13.61 35.11 -13.84
CA ALA A 378 -14.07 36.48 -14.09
C ALA A 378 -15.47 36.48 -14.72
N LEU A 379 -16.45 37.05 -14.00
CA LEU A 379 -17.80 37.22 -14.49
C LEU A 379 -17.84 38.38 -15.51
N PRO A 380 -18.56 38.24 -16.63
CA PRO A 380 -18.82 39.38 -17.51
C PRO A 380 -19.51 40.51 -16.74
N SER A 381 -19.34 41.76 -17.18
CA SER A 381 -19.87 42.95 -16.49
C SER A 381 -21.39 42.95 -16.28
N CYS A 382 -22.13 42.17 -17.07
CA CYS A 382 -23.58 41.99 -16.94
C CYS A 382 -23.99 40.94 -15.90
N PHE A 383 -23.05 40.22 -15.30
CA PHE A 383 -23.29 39.27 -14.21
C PHE A 383 -22.68 39.78 -12.91
N ARG A 384 -23.41 39.55 -11.82
CA ARG A 384 -22.93 39.83 -10.48
C ARG A 384 -23.19 38.62 -9.60
N LEU A 385 -22.15 38.12 -8.93
CA LEU A 385 -22.33 37.13 -7.89
C LEU A 385 -23.10 37.77 -6.74
N VAL A 386 -24.24 37.20 -6.39
CA VAL A 386 -25.12 37.72 -5.34
C VAL A 386 -24.79 37.06 -4.00
N ASP A 387 -24.63 35.73 -3.98
CA ASP A 387 -24.45 34.94 -2.78
C ASP A 387 -23.82 33.57 -3.13
N VAL A 388 -23.19 32.92 -2.15
CA VAL A 388 -22.72 31.53 -2.22
C VAL A 388 -23.17 30.81 -0.94
N ARG A 389 -24.08 29.85 -1.09
CA ARG A 389 -24.68 29.11 0.04
C ARG A 389 -24.11 27.70 0.14
N ASP A 390 -24.08 27.17 1.36
CA ASP A 390 -23.63 25.81 1.71
C ASP A 390 -22.17 25.49 1.35
N LEU A 391 -21.23 26.37 1.73
CA LEU A 391 -19.80 26.08 1.75
C LEU A 391 -19.40 25.49 3.10
N CYS A 392 -18.98 24.22 3.15
CA CYS A 392 -18.05 23.78 4.19
C CYS A 392 -16.66 24.38 3.87
N SER A 393 -16.42 25.63 4.26
CA SER A 393 -15.10 26.24 4.16
C SER A 393 -14.18 25.71 5.27
N THR A 394 -13.29 24.78 4.95
CA THR A 394 -12.02 24.68 5.66
C THR A 394 -11.04 25.61 4.96
N SER A 395 -10.89 26.83 5.48
CA SER A 395 -9.79 27.73 5.14
C SER A 395 -8.45 27.10 5.57
N PRO A 396 -7.39 27.11 4.74
CA PRO A 396 -6.04 26.88 5.25
C PRO A 396 -5.47 28.16 5.89
N PRO A 397 -4.52 28.05 6.84
CA PRO A 397 -3.75 29.19 7.36
C PRO A 397 -2.85 29.82 6.29
#